data_AF-A0AAW1ZLS5-F1
#
_entry.id   AF-A0AAW1ZLS5-F1
#
_cell.length_a   1.000
_cell.length_b   1.000
_cell.length_c   1.000
_cell.angle_alpha   90.00
_cell.angle_beta   90.00
_cell.angle_gamma   90.00
#
_symmetry.space_group_name_H-M   'P 1'
#
loop_
_entity.id
_entity.type
_entity.pdbx_description
1 polymer ?
#
loop_
_entity_poly.entity_id
_entity_poly.type
_entity_poly.pdbx_seq_one_letter_code
_entity_poly.pdbx_strand_id
1 'polypeptide(L)'
;MLFNLLFMSLVCQGLSVESYGKDFITAFPESIAYYHPRGSSNTLQITAFYNDTAVSITINYTNVYNEKLQPGQTKTVHFPKYVEQYRFTRSLYFVRVNSTKLIVVLWISQRGDSVQSHFVQPVKNLGKLYSIPFNNYNQMMASSSSMADLLATDSWRYSSFRLIIINAENIMNAISIQTVGTNAQRAFNFTLRPYELFQFQTNGSEIKVYSSNTVAVLLTHPCVEATGCDCNMVVNHVLPQNLWGQTFVVPSLKNLNSTWLQVTSTMKVMHRGQNIKILASDSSDLISFPYLESESQFISASNNVSIRLISPGLILELMPETMFAACYLLQINSTEGEAFIIAETASRGDVHIDGDLISSTDWKTITSSNYSSVSVPISGTHVIWHPTSRIGVYMFERMESGIPYGGPAVILNEDPDRDGCMADPAQYKTTTDVMTWPESHDYCINITFQMSTPSRARAQKEMTNFLQKDGVPGYFWIGLRRSLLTLEWYWKNGNDSEYSVNYTNWAVGHPENPRNALCASVSQDANKDFSWKSVPCCTKMRPVCNKKAKYFSDLTFDTLYDHFYIIN
;
A
#
# COMPACT_ATOMS: atom_id res chain seq x y z
N MET A 1 -28.58 3.64 -40.44
CA MET A 1 -28.13 4.32 -39.20
C MET A 1 -27.84 3.27 -38.15
N LEU A 2 -26.67 2.63 -38.24
CA LEU A 2 -26.16 1.71 -37.22
C LEU A 2 -24.71 1.42 -37.62
N PHE A 3 -23.79 2.29 -37.22
CA PHE A 3 -22.35 2.04 -37.32
C PHE A 3 -21.65 2.76 -36.16
N ASN A 4 -21.37 1.96 -35.12
CA ASN A 4 -20.16 2.00 -34.31
C ASN A 4 -19.82 3.30 -33.56
N LEU A 5 -20.51 3.49 -32.43
CA LEU A 5 -19.95 4.10 -31.22
C LEU A 5 -18.98 3.09 -30.58
N LEU A 6 -17.70 3.17 -30.96
CA LEU A 6 -16.65 2.31 -30.41
C LEU A 6 -15.36 3.14 -30.25
N PHE A 7 -15.42 4.18 -29.43
CA PHE A 7 -14.24 4.89 -28.90
C PHE A 7 -14.63 5.66 -27.62
N MET A 8 -14.84 4.93 -26.54
CA MET A 8 -14.88 5.45 -25.16
C MET A 8 -14.19 4.42 -24.26
N SER A 9 -12.89 4.21 -24.49
CA SER A 9 -12.00 3.54 -23.54
C SER A 9 -10.58 4.11 -23.67
N LEU A 10 -10.45 5.43 -23.66
CA LEU A 10 -9.25 6.04 -23.11
C LEU A 10 -9.43 6.01 -21.61
N VAL A 11 -9.13 4.83 -21.06
CA VAL A 11 -8.89 4.60 -19.64
C VAL A 11 -7.90 5.68 -19.22
N CYS A 12 -8.36 6.58 -18.36
CA CYS A 12 -7.47 7.38 -17.53
C CYS A 12 -6.69 6.34 -16.72
N GLN A 13 -5.53 5.90 -17.22
CA GLN A 13 -4.61 5.08 -16.46
C GLN A 13 -4.05 6.00 -15.38
N GLY A 14 -4.80 6.13 -14.28
CA GLY A 14 -4.24 6.57 -13.02
C GLY A 14 -3.01 5.70 -12.76
N LEU A 15 -1.89 6.33 -12.42
CA LEU A 15 -0.70 5.60 -12.01
C LEU A 15 -1.07 4.73 -10.81
N SER A 16 -1.00 3.41 -11.00
CA SER A 16 -1.15 2.43 -9.91
C SER A 16 -0.07 2.66 -8.86
N VAL A 17 -0.45 2.87 -7.59
CA VAL A 17 0.50 3.08 -6.49
C VAL A 17 0.36 1.97 -5.46
N GLU A 18 0.87 0.79 -5.80
CA GLU A 18 1.01 -0.26 -4.80
C GLU A 18 2.11 0.12 -3.79
N SER A 19 1.82 -0.05 -2.50
CA SER A 19 2.69 0.39 -1.40
C SER A 19 3.76 -0.65 -0.99
N TYR A 20 3.68 -1.87 -1.51
CA TYR A 20 4.70 -2.91 -1.38
C TYR A 20 5.75 -2.89 -2.52
N GLY A 21 6.95 -3.36 -2.23
CA GLY A 21 8.11 -3.23 -3.14
C GLY A 21 9.34 -4.02 -2.69
N LYS A 22 10.48 -3.76 -3.33
CA LYS A 22 11.77 -4.45 -3.07
C LYS A 22 12.91 -3.56 -2.63
N ASP A 23 12.74 -2.25 -2.72
CA ASP A 23 13.75 -1.25 -2.37
C ASP A 23 13.02 -0.08 -1.70
N PHE A 24 13.47 0.27 -0.51
CA PHE A 24 12.89 1.31 0.32
C PHE A 24 14.01 2.15 0.92
N ILE A 25 13.75 3.44 1.07
CA ILE A 25 14.69 4.37 1.67
C ILE A 25 13.96 5.35 2.58
N THR A 26 14.48 5.54 3.78
CA THR A 26 13.91 6.47 4.78
C THR A 26 14.99 6.97 5.73
N ALA A 27 14.63 7.89 6.63
CA ALA A 27 15.48 8.35 7.72
C ALA A 27 14.64 8.50 8.99
N PHE A 28 15.29 8.56 10.15
CA PHE A 28 14.65 8.91 11.41
C PHE A 28 14.98 10.37 11.74
N PRO A 29 14.03 11.33 11.64
CA PRO A 29 14.25 12.70 12.08
C PRO A 29 14.49 12.80 13.59
N GLU A 30 14.96 13.97 14.04
CA GLU A 30 15.01 14.27 15.49
C GLU A 30 13.61 14.21 16.10
N SER A 31 13.44 13.37 17.13
CA SER A 31 12.21 13.26 17.92
C SER A 31 12.35 14.09 19.21
N ILE A 32 11.52 15.12 19.36
CA ILE A 32 11.50 16.10 20.47
C ILE A 32 12.79 16.93 20.57
N ALA A 33 13.89 16.32 21.03
CA ALA A 33 15.20 16.99 21.16
C ALA A 33 16.34 15.96 21.30
N TYR A 34 17.49 16.20 20.68
CA TYR A 34 18.63 15.28 20.76
C TYR A 34 19.17 15.09 22.20
N TYR A 35 19.01 16.12 23.04
CA TYR A 35 19.38 16.15 24.46
C TYR A 35 18.29 15.64 25.41
N HIS A 36 17.13 15.19 24.90
CA HIS A 36 16.04 14.71 25.73
C HIS A 36 16.50 13.52 26.62
N PRO A 37 16.09 13.47 27.91
CA PRO A 37 16.58 12.47 28.85
C PRO A 37 16.09 11.05 28.55
N ARG A 38 14.86 10.90 28.04
CA ARG A 38 14.36 9.60 27.56
C ARG A 38 14.90 9.32 26.15
N GLY A 39 15.40 8.10 25.94
CA GLY A 39 15.77 7.60 24.61
C GLY A 39 14.57 7.47 23.68
N SER A 40 14.83 7.49 22.38
CA SER A 40 13.84 7.13 21.36
C SER A 40 13.85 5.64 21.07
N SER A 41 12.70 5.15 20.66
CA SER A 41 12.50 3.86 20.02
C SER A 41 12.20 4.12 18.54
N ASN A 42 13.18 3.83 17.68
CA ASN A 42 13.07 3.96 16.24
C ASN A 42 13.01 2.56 15.65
N THR A 43 11.94 2.22 14.95
CA THR A 43 11.74 0.86 14.45
C THR A 43 11.22 0.84 13.02
N LEU A 44 11.59 -0.23 12.30
CA LEU A 44 10.93 -0.64 11.07
C LEU A 44 10.28 -2.00 11.29
N GLN A 45 8.98 -2.11 11.01
CA GLN A 45 8.31 -3.41 10.90
C GLN A 45 8.30 -3.82 9.43
N ILE A 46 8.84 -4.99 9.14
CA ILE A 46 8.98 -5.50 7.76
C ILE A 46 8.16 -6.76 7.63
N THR A 47 7.18 -6.74 6.73
CA THR A 47 6.26 -7.87 6.52
C THR A 47 6.49 -8.47 5.14
N ALA A 48 6.68 -9.79 5.09
CA ALA A 48 6.88 -10.54 3.85
C ALA A 48 5.63 -11.35 3.48
N PHE A 49 5.41 -11.52 2.17
CA PHE A 49 4.24 -12.25 1.65
C PHE A 49 4.60 -13.53 0.90
N TYR A 50 5.89 -13.75 0.69
CA TYR A 50 6.40 -14.84 -0.12
C TYR A 50 7.46 -15.62 0.65
N ASN A 51 7.53 -16.93 0.40
CA ASN A 51 8.53 -17.80 1.04
C ASN A 51 9.94 -17.41 0.58
N ASP A 52 10.97 -17.65 1.39
CA ASP A 52 12.37 -17.36 1.11
C ASP A 52 12.60 -15.89 0.71
N THR A 53 11.87 -14.96 1.34
CA THR A 53 12.06 -13.53 1.10
C THR A 53 13.27 -13.07 1.91
N ALA A 54 14.42 -12.96 1.25
CA ALA A 54 15.62 -12.44 1.88
C ALA A 54 15.52 -10.91 1.97
N VAL A 55 15.72 -10.37 3.17
CA VAL A 55 15.67 -8.94 3.48
C VAL A 55 17.00 -8.50 4.04
N SER A 56 17.54 -7.40 3.52
CA SER A 56 18.76 -6.78 4.01
C SER A 56 18.56 -5.30 4.32
N ILE A 57 19.09 -4.83 5.44
CA ILE A 57 19.05 -3.40 5.81
C ILE A 57 20.46 -2.85 5.79
N THR A 58 20.64 -1.70 5.14
CA THR A 58 21.91 -1.01 5.04
C THR A 58 21.82 0.37 5.69
N ILE A 59 22.81 0.69 6.52
CA ILE A 59 23.02 2.02 7.11
C ILE A 59 24.48 2.39 6.89
N ASN A 60 24.76 3.60 6.39
CA ASN A 60 26.13 4.05 6.12
C ASN A 60 26.96 3.01 5.32
N TYR A 61 26.36 2.48 4.24
CA TYR A 61 26.90 1.42 3.37
C TYR A 61 27.24 0.09 4.06
N THR A 62 26.92 -0.07 5.34
CA THR A 62 27.13 -1.30 6.10
C THR A 62 25.82 -2.06 6.18
N ASN A 63 25.84 -3.33 5.81
CA ASN A 63 24.70 -4.21 6.01
C ASN A 63 24.59 -4.56 7.51
N VAL A 64 23.52 -4.10 8.14
CA VAL A 64 23.29 -4.20 9.59
C VAL A 64 22.24 -5.26 9.95
N TYR A 65 21.60 -5.86 8.95
CA TYR A 65 20.56 -6.86 9.13
C TYR A 65 20.41 -7.69 7.87
N ASN A 66 20.39 -9.02 7.99
CA ASN A 66 20.15 -9.93 6.89
C ASN A 66 19.44 -11.19 7.37
N GLU A 67 18.22 -11.41 6.91
CA GLU A 67 17.32 -12.47 7.38
C GLU A 67 16.44 -12.97 6.25
N LYS A 68 15.90 -14.18 6.40
CA LYS A 68 14.90 -14.73 5.47
C LYS A 68 13.56 -14.80 6.17
N LEU A 69 12.57 -14.13 5.58
CA LEU A 69 11.21 -14.09 6.10
C LEU A 69 10.30 -15.05 5.34
N GLN A 70 9.35 -15.60 6.08
CA GLN A 70 8.26 -16.44 5.59
C GLN A 70 7.02 -15.61 5.24
N PRO A 71 6.07 -16.13 4.44
CA PRO A 71 4.81 -15.45 4.16
C PRO A 71 4.04 -15.15 5.45
N GLY A 72 3.52 -13.93 5.59
CA GLY A 72 2.76 -13.49 6.76
C GLY A 72 3.64 -13.11 7.96
N GLN A 73 4.96 -13.33 7.88
CA GLN A 73 5.87 -13.01 8.97
C GLN A 73 6.20 -11.51 8.97
N THR A 74 6.08 -10.87 10.13
CA THR A 74 6.52 -9.50 10.38
C THR A 74 7.70 -9.49 11.35
N LYS A 75 8.80 -8.84 10.96
CA LYS A 75 9.97 -8.62 11.83
C LYS A 75 10.04 -7.16 12.26
N THR A 76 10.23 -6.91 13.55
CA THR A 76 10.47 -5.55 14.07
C THR A 76 11.97 -5.33 14.27
N VAL A 77 12.55 -4.40 13.51
CA VAL A 77 13.96 -4.03 13.60
C VAL A 77 14.09 -2.73 14.37
N HIS A 78 14.84 -2.77 15.47
CA HIS A 78 15.15 -1.63 16.34
C HIS A 78 16.45 -0.95 15.93
N PHE A 79 16.40 0.37 15.82
CA PHE A 79 17.52 1.21 15.40
C PHE A 79 18.10 1.99 16.58
N PRO A 80 19.44 2.08 16.68
CA PRO A 80 20.11 2.80 17.75
C PRO A 80 19.98 4.33 17.61
N LYS A 81 20.07 5.07 18.72
CA LYS A 81 19.87 6.54 18.78
C LYS A 81 20.71 7.34 17.77
N TYR A 82 21.89 6.87 17.38
CA TYR A 82 22.77 7.62 16.47
C TYR A 82 22.22 7.76 15.04
N VAL A 83 21.20 6.96 14.66
CA VAL A 83 20.58 7.10 13.33
C VAL A 83 19.66 8.32 13.21
N GLU A 84 19.37 9.00 14.32
CA GLU A 84 18.52 10.20 14.29
C GLU A 84 19.20 11.40 13.62
N GLN A 85 18.48 12.01 12.69
CA GLN A 85 18.94 13.17 11.93
C GLN A 85 18.62 14.47 12.68
N TYR A 86 19.51 14.88 13.57
CA TYR A 86 19.38 16.13 14.34
C TYR A 86 20.27 17.28 13.81
N ARG A 87 21.20 17.04 12.89
CA ARG A 87 22.10 18.08 12.35
C ARG A 87 21.60 18.59 10.99
N PHE A 88 21.75 19.88 10.73
CA PHE A 88 21.45 20.49 9.43
C PHE A 88 22.64 20.34 8.48
N THR A 89 22.90 19.10 8.05
CA THR A 89 24.06 18.78 7.23
C THR A 89 23.81 17.54 6.38
N ARG A 90 24.84 17.12 5.64
CA ARG A 90 24.87 15.87 4.88
C ARG A 90 25.13 14.69 5.81
N SER A 91 24.51 13.56 5.53
CA SER A 91 24.64 12.37 6.35
C SER A 91 24.49 11.10 5.51
N LEU A 92 25.13 10.04 5.98
CA LEU A 92 25.04 8.70 5.41
C LEU A 92 24.18 7.77 6.29
N TYR A 93 23.60 8.31 7.36
CA TYR A 93 22.77 7.58 8.33
C TYR A 93 21.27 7.61 7.94
N PHE A 94 20.97 7.36 6.67
CA PHE A 94 19.63 6.95 6.24
C PHE A 94 19.54 5.43 6.34
N VAL A 95 18.33 4.89 6.26
CA VAL A 95 18.05 3.47 6.27
C VAL A 95 17.58 3.04 4.90
N ARG A 96 18.26 2.06 4.30
CA ARG A 96 17.81 1.38 3.09
C ARG A 96 17.41 -0.05 3.39
N VAL A 97 16.24 -0.47 2.91
CA VAL A 97 15.77 -1.84 3.01
C VAL A 97 15.68 -2.43 1.62
N ASN A 98 16.36 -3.53 1.39
CA ASN A 98 16.32 -4.29 0.14
C ASN A 98 15.77 -5.69 0.37
N SER A 99 15.04 -6.21 -0.61
CA SER A 99 14.54 -7.59 -0.56
C SER A 99 14.50 -8.27 -1.93
N THR A 100 14.53 -9.60 -1.91
CA THR A 100 14.44 -10.41 -3.15
C THR A 100 13.01 -10.46 -3.70
N LYS A 101 12.00 -10.35 -2.83
CA LYS A 101 10.56 -10.41 -3.13
C LYS A 101 9.83 -9.24 -2.49
N LEU A 102 8.58 -9.02 -2.91
CA LEU A 102 7.79 -7.87 -2.44
C LEU A 102 7.54 -7.98 -0.92
N ILE A 103 7.78 -6.87 -0.24
CA ILE A 103 7.57 -6.67 1.20
C ILE A 103 6.87 -5.33 1.42
N VAL A 104 6.38 -5.10 2.63
CA VAL A 104 5.96 -3.78 3.11
C VAL A 104 6.82 -3.39 4.30
N VAL A 105 7.00 -2.08 4.48
CA VAL A 105 7.82 -1.52 5.54
C VAL A 105 7.02 -0.44 6.28
N LEU A 106 6.69 -0.69 7.54
CA LEU A 106 6.09 0.30 8.44
C LEU A 106 7.19 0.97 9.26
N TRP A 107 7.24 2.29 9.21
CA TRP A 107 8.16 3.11 10.00
C TRP A 107 7.45 3.58 11.26
N ILE A 108 8.11 3.48 12.40
CA ILE A 108 7.59 3.92 13.69
C ILE A 108 8.70 4.62 14.47
N SER A 109 8.41 5.81 14.99
CA SER A 109 9.28 6.51 15.93
C SER A 109 8.49 6.90 17.16
N GLN A 110 9.04 6.58 18.33
CA GLN A 110 8.45 6.88 19.62
C GLN A 110 9.49 7.50 20.55
N ARG A 111 9.08 8.53 21.29
CA ARG A 111 9.83 9.05 22.43
C ARG A 111 8.87 9.55 23.51
N GLY A 112 8.83 8.81 24.63
CA GLY A 112 7.75 9.02 25.60
C GLY A 112 6.41 8.78 24.91
N ASP A 113 5.56 9.80 24.96
CA ASP A 113 4.16 9.70 24.53
C ASP A 113 3.97 10.22 23.09
N SER A 114 5.01 10.87 22.54
CA SER A 114 5.08 11.26 21.14
C SER A 114 5.38 10.05 20.27
N VAL A 115 4.38 9.58 19.52
CA VAL A 115 4.49 8.46 18.58
C VAL A 115 4.10 8.91 17.19
N GLN A 116 4.85 8.49 16.18
CA GLN A 116 4.46 8.65 14.78
C GLN A 116 4.66 7.33 14.05
N SER A 117 3.74 7.01 13.14
CA SER A 117 3.86 5.85 12.26
C SER A 117 3.39 6.21 10.85
N HIS A 118 4.03 5.61 9.86
CA HIS A 118 3.59 5.63 8.47
C HIS A 118 4.29 4.50 7.70
N PHE A 119 3.73 4.06 6.59
CA PHE A 119 4.44 3.12 5.73
C PHE A 119 5.48 3.85 4.87
N VAL A 120 6.58 3.19 4.56
CA VAL A 120 7.63 3.71 3.70
C VAL A 120 7.27 3.39 2.25
N GLN A 121 7.15 4.43 1.42
CA GLN A 121 6.94 4.24 -0.01
C GLN A 121 8.15 3.54 -0.64
N PRO A 122 7.94 2.51 -1.48
CA PRO A 122 9.04 1.89 -2.21
C PRO A 122 9.64 2.88 -3.21
N VAL A 123 10.91 2.71 -3.56
CA VAL A 123 11.64 3.62 -4.46
C VAL A 123 10.92 3.82 -5.81
N LYS A 124 10.18 2.80 -6.29
CA LYS A 124 9.34 2.90 -7.50
C LYS A 124 8.24 3.98 -7.43
N ASN A 125 7.79 4.35 -6.22
CA ASN A 125 6.74 5.34 -6.00
C ASN A 125 7.31 6.74 -5.67
N LEU A 126 8.63 6.85 -5.51
CA LEU A 126 9.30 8.13 -5.34
C LEU A 126 9.40 8.85 -6.69
N GLY A 127 9.82 10.11 -6.65
CA GLY A 127 9.83 10.97 -7.83
C GLY A 127 11.02 11.89 -7.90
N LYS A 128 10.95 12.80 -8.89
CA LYS A 128 11.99 13.80 -9.14
C LYS A 128 11.56 15.22 -8.81
N LEU A 129 10.25 15.43 -8.66
CA LEU A 129 9.64 16.73 -8.51
C LEU A 129 8.70 16.72 -7.31
N TYR A 130 9.00 17.58 -6.35
CA TYR A 130 8.22 17.76 -5.13
C TYR A 130 7.92 19.24 -4.93
N SER A 131 6.74 19.53 -4.37
CA SER A 131 6.41 20.88 -3.91
C SER A 131 5.90 20.80 -2.48
N ILE A 132 6.41 21.67 -1.63
CA ILE A 132 6.04 21.82 -0.23
C ILE A 132 5.48 23.23 -0.09
N PRO A 133 4.20 23.39 0.28
CA PRO A 133 3.63 24.72 0.48
C PRO A 133 4.31 25.42 1.67
N PHE A 134 4.15 26.73 1.76
CA PHE A 134 4.49 27.47 2.98
C PHE A 134 3.79 26.85 4.19
N ASN A 135 4.54 26.74 5.29
CA ASN A 135 4.03 26.35 6.59
C ASN A 135 4.22 27.54 7.52
N ASN A 136 3.12 28.23 7.84
CA ASN A 136 3.15 29.31 8.81
C ASN A 136 3.20 28.72 10.23
N TYR A 137 4.39 28.31 10.67
CA TYR A 137 4.58 27.74 12.01
C TYR A 137 4.10 28.69 13.11
N ASN A 138 4.31 30.00 12.94
CA ASN A 138 3.82 31.01 13.89
C ASN A 138 2.30 31.01 13.99
N GLN A 139 1.57 30.84 12.88
CA GLN A 139 0.10 30.72 12.90
C GLN A 139 -0.34 29.45 13.66
N MET A 140 0.39 28.34 13.52
CA MET A 140 0.10 27.10 14.26
C MET A 140 0.32 27.29 15.77
N MET A 141 1.44 27.92 16.15
CA MET A 141 1.82 28.15 17.55
C MET A 141 1.09 29.33 18.22
N ALA A 142 0.52 30.26 17.45
CA ALA A 142 -0.28 31.37 18.00
C ALA A 142 -1.57 30.89 18.69
N SER A 143 -1.99 29.65 18.44
CA SER A 143 -3.12 29.02 19.13
C SER A 143 -2.78 28.56 20.57
N SER A 144 -1.49 28.48 20.94
CA SER A 144 -1.00 28.18 22.28
C SER A 144 -0.33 29.43 22.88
N SER A 145 -0.98 30.07 23.86
CA SER A 145 -0.53 31.31 24.50
C SER A 145 0.81 31.20 25.26
N SER A 146 1.34 30.00 25.47
CA SER A 146 2.57 29.73 26.24
C SER A 146 3.88 29.97 25.48
N MET A 147 3.91 29.80 24.14
CA MET A 147 5.16 29.77 23.37
C MET A 147 5.52 31.12 22.70
N ALA A 148 4.60 32.09 22.66
CA ALA A 148 4.89 33.42 22.12
C ALA A 148 6.09 34.08 22.83
N ASP A 149 6.27 33.83 24.12
CA ASP A 149 7.39 34.34 24.94
C ASP A 149 8.69 33.53 24.78
N LEU A 150 8.63 32.25 24.40
CA LEU A 150 9.81 31.39 24.19
C LEU A 150 10.46 31.59 22.82
N LEU A 151 9.70 32.05 21.82
CA LEU A 151 10.22 32.45 20.50
C LEU A 151 11.04 33.74 20.55
N ALA A 152 11.00 34.48 21.66
CA ALA A 152 11.74 35.73 21.84
C ALA A 152 13.22 35.56 22.22
N THR A 153 13.66 34.34 22.59
CA THR A 153 15.05 34.08 23.03
C THR A 153 15.68 32.88 22.31
N ASP A 154 16.62 33.18 21.40
CA ASP A 154 17.69 32.32 20.83
C ASP A 154 17.40 30.89 20.28
N SER A 155 16.17 30.35 20.30
CA SER A 155 15.91 28.97 19.88
C SER A 155 15.50 28.79 18.40
N TRP A 156 16.19 29.48 17.48
CA TRP A 156 15.97 29.40 16.02
C TRP A 156 15.85 27.97 15.46
N ARG A 157 16.48 26.97 16.11
CA ARG A 157 16.46 25.54 15.71
C ARG A 157 15.06 24.88 15.68
N TYR A 158 14.08 25.44 16.39
CA TYR A 158 12.72 24.89 16.50
C TYR A 158 11.65 25.84 15.94
N SER A 159 12.04 26.91 15.26
CA SER A 159 11.12 27.93 14.75
C SER A 159 10.46 27.57 13.42
N SER A 160 10.79 26.41 12.83
CA SER A 160 10.25 25.97 11.54
C SER A 160 10.49 24.49 11.26
N PHE A 161 9.75 23.98 10.27
CA PHE A 161 9.90 22.63 9.77
C PHE A 161 11.26 22.39 9.13
N ARG A 162 11.61 21.12 9.01
CA ARG A 162 12.86 20.64 8.41
C ARG A 162 12.51 19.82 7.19
N LEU A 163 13.37 19.93 6.18
CA LEU A 163 13.27 19.12 4.98
C LEU A 163 14.48 18.19 4.92
N ILE A 164 14.21 16.89 4.76
CA ILE A 164 15.23 15.88 4.50
C ILE A 164 15.05 15.41 3.07
N ILE A 165 16.11 15.47 2.27
CA ILE A 165 16.14 14.95 0.91
C ILE A 165 17.16 13.82 0.86
N ILE A 166 16.73 12.63 0.45
CA ILE A 166 17.57 11.44 0.38
C ILE A 166 17.71 11.01 -1.07
N ASN A 167 18.93 10.85 -1.57
CA ASN A 167 19.17 10.28 -2.88
C ASN A 167 18.85 8.78 -2.87
N ALA A 168 17.84 8.37 -3.65
CA ALA A 168 17.38 6.98 -3.68
C ALA A 168 18.19 6.08 -4.63
N GLU A 169 19.17 6.65 -5.35
CA GLU A 169 19.83 6.00 -6.48
C GLU A 169 21.33 5.81 -6.25
N ASN A 170 21.92 4.80 -6.90
CA ASN A 170 23.36 4.52 -6.84
C ASN A 170 24.19 5.41 -7.79
N ILE A 171 23.75 6.65 -8.01
CA ILE A 171 24.40 7.61 -8.91
C ILE A 171 24.37 9.00 -8.29
N MET A 172 25.27 9.87 -8.74
CA MET A 172 25.24 11.29 -8.36
C MET A 172 23.90 11.91 -8.77
N ASN A 173 23.32 12.73 -7.89
CA ASN A 173 22.02 13.34 -8.12
C ASN A 173 22.10 14.85 -7.93
N ALA A 174 21.83 15.62 -8.99
CA ALA A 174 21.82 17.06 -8.94
C ALA A 174 20.45 17.55 -8.44
N ILE A 175 20.45 18.31 -7.35
CA ILE A 175 19.25 18.85 -6.70
C ILE A 175 19.23 20.37 -6.88
N SER A 176 18.09 20.89 -7.29
CA SER A 176 17.78 22.32 -7.33
C SER A 176 16.58 22.60 -6.46
N ILE A 177 16.75 23.53 -5.52
CA ILE A 177 15.68 23.97 -4.63
C ILE A 177 15.33 25.40 -4.99
N GLN A 178 14.05 25.61 -5.31
CA GLN A 178 13.49 26.93 -5.56
C GLN A 178 12.59 27.30 -4.39
N THR A 179 12.84 28.45 -3.78
CA THR A 179 11.99 29.03 -2.75
C THR A 179 11.26 30.23 -3.31
N VAL A 180 9.94 30.25 -3.14
CA VAL A 180 9.07 31.37 -3.53
C VAL A 180 8.55 32.02 -2.26
N GLY A 181 8.92 33.27 -2.04
CA GLY A 181 8.54 34.09 -0.89
C GLY A 181 8.33 35.54 -1.29
N THR A 182 7.87 36.37 -0.35
CA THR A 182 7.45 37.77 -0.58
C THR A 182 8.56 38.70 -1.10
N ASN A 183 9.84 38.38 -0.85
CA ASN A 183 10.98 39.26 -1.16
C ASN A 183 12.10 38.58 -1.98
N ALA A 184 11.73 38.03 -3.15
CA ALA A 184 12.57 37.41 -4.19
C ALA A 184 12.70 35.88 -4.16
N GLN A 185 12.70 35.30 -5.36
CA GLN A 185 12.90 33.88 -5.62
C GLN A 185 14.36 33.53 -5.35
N ARG A 186 14.63 32.73 -4.31
CA ARG A 186 15.98 32.22 -4.03
C ARG A 186 16.06 30.78 -4.49
N ALA A 187 17.03 30.50 -5.35
CA ALA A 187 17.36 29.16 -5.78
C ALA A 187 18.74 28.77 -5.23
N PHE A 188 18.88 27.54 -4.73
CA PHE A 188 20.17 26.97 -4.38
C PHE A 188 20.26 25.54 -4.91
N ASN A 189 21.46 25.20 -5.39
CA ASN A 189 21.72 23.92 -6.04
C ASN A 189 22.81 23.19 -5.27
N PHE A 190 22.70 21.87 -5.20
CA PHE A 190 23.71 21.01 -4.61
C PHE A 190 23.61 19.61 -5.21
N THR A 191 24.68 18.83 -5.09
CA THR A 191 24.70 17.45 -5.60
C THR A 191 24.75 16.48 -4.43
N LEU A 192 23.92 15.44 -4.44
CA LEU A 192 23.99 14.34 -3.48
C LEU A 192 24.81 13.19 -4.08
N ARG A 193 25.67 12.59 -3.26
CA ARG A 193 26.35 11.33 -3.59
C ARG A 193 25.34 10.19 -3.67
N PRO A 194 25.69 9.05 -4.31
CA PRO A 194 24.89 7.84 -4.24
C PRO A 194 24.52 7.54 -2.80
N TYR A 195 23.22 7.43 -2.49
CA TYR A 195 22.75 7.15 -1.13
C TYR A 195 23.33 8.11 -0.07
N GLU A 196 23.06 9.40 -0.23
CA GLU A 196 23.38 10.45 0.75
C GLU A 196 22.11 11.25 1.03
N LEU A 197 21.94 11.67 2.27
CA LEU A 197 20.86 12.58 2.66
C LEU A 197 21.40 13.98 2.94
N PHE A 198 20.57 14.99 2.70
CA PHE A 198 20.80 16.37 3.13
C PHE A 198 19.58 16.89 3.89
N GLN A 199 19.82 17.42 5.09
CA GLN A 199 18.81 18.02 5.93
C GLN A 199 19.07 19.52 6.10
N PHE A 200 18.04 20.34 5.94
CA PHE A 200 18.09 21.77 6.21
C PHE A 200 16.79 22.30 6.83
N GLN A 201 16.89 23.45 7.47
CA GLN A 201 15.74 24.12 8.08
C GLN A 201 14.99 24.96 7.04
N THR A 202 13.67 24.83 7.01
CA THR A 202 12.81 25.65 6.13
C THR A 202 12.70 27.07 6.68
N ASN A 203 12.48 28.05 5.81
CA ASN A 203 12.36 29.46 6.19
C ASN A 203 10.91 29.95 6.18
N GLY A 204 9.92 29.05 6.10
CA GLY A 204 8.56 29.44 5.75
C GLY A 204 8.56 30.08 4.36
N SER A 205 8.84 29.33 3.30
CA SER A 205 8.54 29.74 1.93
C SER A 205 7.99 28.52 1.21
N GLU A 206 7.28 28.71 0.10
CA GLU A 206 6.96 27.58 -0.76
C GLU A 206 8.28 27.02 -1.33
N ILE A 207 8.47 25.70 -1.23
CA ILE A 207 9.67 25.02 -1.67
C ILE A 207 9.31 24.09 -2.84
N LYS A 208 10.01 24.25 -3.96
CA LYS A 208 9.99 23.30 -5.07
C LYS A 208 11.33 22.60 -5.16
N VAL A 209 11.32 21.28 -5.15
CA VAL A 209 12.51 20.43 -5.24
C VAL A 209 12.51 19.78 -6.61
N TYR A 210 13.58 20.05 -7.38
CA TYR A 210 13.86 19.43 -8.66
C TYR A 210 15.11 18.57 -8.51
N SER A 211 15.07 17.35 -9.04
CA SER A 211 16.20 16.42 -8.98
C SER A 211 16.42 15.75 -10.33
N SER A 212 17.67 15.44 -10.67
CA SER A 212 17.99 14.72 -11.90
C SER A 212 17.54 13.26 -11.83
N ASN A 213 17.56 12.67 -10.62
CA ASN A 213 17.19 11.29 -10.35
C ASN A 213 16.28 11.18 -9.13
N THR A 214 15.72 10.00 -8.89
CA THR A 214 14.74 9.73 -7.83
C THR A 214 15.25 10.11 -6.44
N VAL A 215 14.43 10.81 -5.65
CA VAL A 215 14.74 11.17 -4.25
C VAL A 215 13.56 10.87 -3.34
N ALA A 216 13.82 10.61 -2.06
CA ALA A 216 12.79 10.67 -1.02
C ALA A 216 12.82 12.06 -0.36
N VAL A 217 11.66 12.60 -0.02
CA VAL A 217 11.52 13.90 0.64
C VAL A 217 10.67 13.76 1.90
N LEU A 218 11.25 14.12 3.05
CA LEU A 218 10.58 14.10 4.35
C LEU A 218 10.41 15.53 4.86
N LEU A 219 9.19 15.87 5.24
CA LEU A 219 8.87 17.09 5.97
C LEU A 219 8.66 16.74 7.43
N THR A 220 9.37 17.38 8.35
CA THR A 220 9.33 17.01 9.77
C THR A 220 9.50 18.20 10.70
N HIS A 221 8.92 18.10 11.88
CA HIS A 221 9.18 19.01 12.99
C HIS A 221 9.38 18.19 14.27
N PRO A 222 10.44 18.45 15.05
CA PRO A 222 10.74 17.65 16.24
C PRO A 222 9.71 17.86 17.36
N CYS A 223 9.05 19.02 17.42
CA CYS A 223 8.03 19.34 18.42
C CYS A 223 6.95 20.29 17.87
N VAL A 224 5.74 19.81 17.66
CA VAL A 224 4.54 20.64 17.45
C VAL A 224 3.70 20.48 18.71
N GLU A 225 3.62 21.54 19.53
CA GLU A 225 3.00 21.52 20.86
C GLU A 225 1.51 21.26 20.75
N ALA A 226 0.99 20.24 21.45
CA ALA A 226 -0.43 19.91 21.41
C ALA A 226 -1.25 20.60 22.51
N THR A 227 -0.73 20.61 23.75
CA THR A 227 -1.27 21.29 24.93
C THR A 227 -0.17 21.42 25.99
N GLY A 228 0.02 22.60 26.59
CA GLY A 228 0.77 22.79 27.84
C GLY A 228 2.12 22.04 27.97
N CYS A 229 3.17 22.51 27.29
CA CYS A 229 4.52 21.92 27.32
C CYS A 229 4.65 20.48 26.77
N ASP A 230 3.58 19.87 26.23
CA ASP A 230 3.66 18.56 25.59
C ASP A 230 4.04 18.66 24.11
N CYS A 231 5.25 18.19 23.80
CA CYS A 231 5.87 18.18 22.47
C CYS A 231 5.60 16.87 21.72
N ASN A 232 4.90 16.93 20.59
CA ASN A 232 4.77 15.80 19.69
C ASN A 232 5.58 16.02 18.41
N MET A 233 6.43 15.05 18.05
CA MET A 233 7.09 15.10 16.75
C MET A 233 6.08 14.85 15.64
N VAL A 234 6.31 15.45 14.48
CA VAL A 234 5.53 15.17 13.27
C VAL A 234 6.46 14.86 12.12
N VAL A 235 6.08 13.92 11.27
CA VAL A 235 6.80 13.56 10.05
C VAL A 235 5.81 13.22 8.96
N ASN A 236 6.11 13.68 7.75
CA ASN A 236 5.33 13.44 6.56
C ASN A 236 6.27 13.04 5.42
N HIS A 237 6.01 11.89 4.81
CA HIS A 237 6.63 11.50 3.55
C HIS A 237 5.91 12.26 2.43
N VAL A 238 6.55 13.29 1.90
CA VAL A 238 5.94 14.17 0.89
C VAL A 238 5.71 13.38 -0.39
N LEU A 239 4.48 13.43 -0.93
CA LEU A 239 4.18 12.77 -2.21
C LEU A 239 4.76 13.56 -3.40
N PRO A 240 5.41 12.88 -4.37
CA PRO A 240 5.86 13.53 -5.59
C PRO A 240 4.68 13.99 -6.45
N GLN A 241 4.92 14.97 -7.33
CA GLN A 241 3.86 15.64 -8.09
C GLN A 241 3.05 14.72 -9.02
N ASN A 242 3.62 13.60 -9.46
CA ASN A 242 2.91 12.60 -10.28
C ASN A 242 1.84 11.80 -9.50
N LEU A 243 1.84 11.87 -8.17
CA LEU A 243 0.85 11.20 -7.30
C LEU A 243 -0.22 12.17 -6.76
N TRP A 244 -0.23 13.41 -7.23
CA TRP A 244 -1.24 14.39 -6.84
C TRP A 244 -2.58 14.12 -7.51
N GLY A 245 -3.67 14.52 -6.84
CA GLY A 245 -5.03 14.30 -7.32
C GLY A 245 -5.92 15.52 -7.16
N GLN A 246 -7.19 15.37 -7.53
CA GLN A 246 -8.15 16.48 -7.57
C GLN A 246 -9.22 16.36 -6.50
N THR A 247 -9.60 15.14 -6.12
CA THR A 247 -10.68 14.86 -5.18
C THR A 247 -10.15 14.10 -3.99
N PHE A 248 -10.61 14.50 -2.81
CA PHE A 248 -10.12 13.99 -1.54
C PHE A 248 -11.28 13.83 -0.56
N VAL A 249 -11.27 12.71 0.16
CA VAL A 249 -12.11 12.53 1.34
C VAL A 249 -11.24 12.77 2.57
N VAL A 250 -11.64 13.72 3.39
CA VAL A 250 -11.02 14.00 4.69
C VAL A 250 -11.67 13.10 5.73
N PRO A 251 -10.90 12.23 6.42
CA PRO A 251 -11.44 11.36 7.44
C PRO A 251 -11.98 12.16 8.62
N SER A 252 -13.07 11.69 9.22
CA SER A 252 -13.50 12.21 10.53
C SER A 252 -12.51 11.77 11.60
N LEU A 253 -11.99 12.73 12.36
CA LEU A 253 -10.99 12.51 13.41
C LEU A 253 -11.46 13.18 14.70
N LYS A 254 -11.45 12.42 15.80
CA LYS A 254 -11.81 12.90 17.14
C LYS A 254 -10.60 13.47 17.88
N ASN A 255 -10.83 14.31 18.89
CA ASN A 255 -9.80 14.88 19.76
C ASN A 255 -8.83 15.83 19.03
N LEU A 256 -9.33 16.60 18.06
CA LEU A 256 -8.57 17.62 17.35
C LEU A 256 -9.17 19.01 17.63
N ASN A 257 -8.47 19.83 18.42
CA ASN A 257 -8.96 21.15 18.82
C ASN A 257 -8.90 22.20 17.70
N SER A 258 -7.89 22.11 16.83
CA SER A 258 -7.67 23.06 15.74
C SER A 258 -7.02 22.35 14.56
N THR A 259 -7.61 22.51 13.40
CA THR A 259 -7.24 21.78 12.17
C THR A 259 -7.14 22.75 11.02
N TRP A 260 -6.12 22.56 10.20
CA TRP A 260 -5.86 23.37 9.03
C TRP A 260 -5.58 22.49 7.82
N LEU A 261 -6.02 22.95 6.65
CA LEU A 261 -5.62 22.39 5.38
C LEU A 261 -4.44 23.15 4.81
N GLN A 262 -3.41 22.41 4.46
CA GLN A 262 -2.28 22.87 3.67
C GLN A 262 -2.45 22.36 2.24
N VAL A 263 -2.55 23.26 1.26
CA VAL A 263 -2.74 22.88 -0.15
C VAL A 263 -1.55 23.32 -0.99
N THR A 264 -1.03 22.40 -1.78
CA THR A 264 0.08 22.64 -2.70
C THR A 264 -0.45 23.30 -3.98
N SER A 265 0.04 24.51 -4.34
CA SER A 265 -0.39 25.38 -5.47
C SER A 265 -1.44 26.46 -5.16
N THR A 266 -1.49 27.56 -5.92
CA THR A 266 -2.40 28.72 -5.78
C THR A 266 -3.83 28.50 -6.33
N MET A 267 -4.19 27.26 -6.66
CA MET A 267 -5.41 26.98 -7.44
C MET A 267 -6.69 26.90 -6.59
N LYS A 268 -7.84 27.00 -7.25
CA LYS A 268 -9.17 26.97 -6.60
C LYS A 268 -9.45 25.62 -5.95
N VAL A 269 -9.83 25.65 -4.67
CA VAL A 269 -10.19 24.48 -3.87
C VAL A 269 -11.60 24.65 -3.36
N MET A 270 -12.45 23.68 -3.63
CA MET A 270 -13.87 23.68 -3.34
C MET A 270 -14.17 22.75 -2.15
N HIS A 271 -15.03 23.21 -1.26
CA HIS A 271 -15.60 22.44 -0.16
C HIS A 271 -17.08 22.84 0.01
N ARG A 272 -18.00 21.87 0.03
CA ARG A 272 -19.46 22.08 0.08
C ARG A 272 -19.99 23.09 -0.97
N GLY A 273 -19.43 23.06 -2.17
CA GLY A 273 -19.80 23.97 -3.26
C GLY A 273 -19.29 25.41 -3.10
N GLN A 274 -18.56 25.73 -2.03
CA GLN A 274 -17.90 27.01 -1.82
C GLN A 274 -16.41 26.89 -2.10
N ASN A 275 -15.82 27.90 -2.75
CA ASN A 275 -14.37 27.94 -2.91
C ASN A 275 -13.76 28.44 -1.60
N ILE A 276 -13.12 27.53 -0.87
CA ILE A 276 -12.45 27.83 0.41
C ILE A 276 -11.11 28.54 0.23
N LYS A 277 -10.65 28.68 -1.02
CA LYS A 277 -9.48 29.47 -1.38
C LYS A 277 -9.87 30.74 -2.15
N ILE A 278 -10.74 31.56 -1.55
CA ILE A 278 -11.04 32.93 -2.00
C ILE A 278 -10.86 33.88 -0.82
N LEU A 279 -9.66 34.45 -0.66
CA LEU A 279 -9.41 35.76 -0.07
C LEU A 279 -7.99 36.18 -0.48
N ALA A 280 -7.92 37.38 -1.07
CA ALA A 280 -6.78 38.12 -1.62
C ALA A 280 -5.34 37.56 -1.49
N SER A 281 -4.70 37.45 -2.67
CA SER A 281 -3.24 37.54 -2.92
C SER A 281 -2.38 36.33 -2.60
N ASP A 282 -2.04 35.53 -3.62
CA ASP A 282 -0.78 34.76 -3.78
C ASP A 282 -0.21 33.93 -2.60
N SER A 283 -0.93 33.75 -1.48
CA SER A 283 -0.38 33.17 -0.25
C SER A 283 -0.86 31.74 -0.03
N SER A 284 0.14 30.92 0.23
CA SER A 284 0.14 29.55 0.74
C SER A 284 -0.27 29.48 2.22
N ASP A 285 -1.39 30.11 2.60
CA ASP A 285 -1.87 30.16 3.98
C ASP A 285 -2.54 28.86 4.42
N LEU A 286 -2.42 28.56 5.73
CA LEU A 286 -3.13 27.45 6.38
C LEU A 286 -4.62 27.78 6.46
N ILE A 287 -5.44 27.02 5.73
CA ILE A 287 -6.89 27.23 5.66
C ILE A 287 -7.51 26.57 6.89
N SER A 288 -8.13 27.36 7.78
CA SER A 288 -8.87 26.79 8.93
C SER A 288 -9.93 25.81 8.46
N PHE A 289 -9.95 24.61 9.04
CA PHE A 289 -10.80 23.52 8.61
C PHE A 289 -11.41 22.76 9.81
N PRO A 290 -12.37 23.38 10.52
CA PRO A 290 -12.97 22.82 11.72
C PRO A 290 -13.97 21.67 11.45
N TYR A 291 -14.46 21.04 12.52
CA TYR A 291 -15.56 20.05 12.52
C TYR A 291 -15.23 18.68 11.91
N LEU A 292 -14.05 18.13 12.23
CA LEU A 292 -13.72 16.74 11.86
C LEU A 292 -14.23 15.68 12.85
N GLU A 293 -14.69 16.09 14.04
CA GLU A 293 -15.08 15.12 15.07
C GLU A 293 -16.40 14.38 14.76
N SER A 294 -17.29 15.01 14.00
CA SER A 294 -18.66 14.51 13.77
C SER A 294 -18.89 13.87 12.41
N GLU A 295 -18.23 14.37 11.37
CA GLU A 295 -18.47 13.96 9.99
C GLU A 295 -17.23 14.08 9.10
N SER A 296 -17.13 13.14 8.16
CA SER A 296 -16.14 13.15 7.09
C SER A 296 -16.49 14.24 6.07
N GLN A 297 -15.47 14.82 5.44
CA GLN A 297 -15.66 15.96 4.53
C GLN A 297 -15.09 15.65 3.14
N PHE A 298 -15.63 16.29 2.10
CA PHE A 298 -15.19 16.10 0.72
C PHE A 298 -14.63 17.40 0.14
N ILE A 299 -13.44 17.30 -0.45
CA ILE A 299 -12.72 18.42 -1.06
C ILE A 299 -12.47 18.10 -2.53
N SER A 300 -12.67 19.09 -3.40
CA SER A 300 -12.26 19.01 -4.79
C SER A 300 -11.41 20.21 -5.21
N ALA A 301 -10.49 20.01 -6.14
CA ALA A 301 -9.62 21.04 -6.68
C ALA A 301 -9.76 21.09 -8.20
N SER A 302 -9.50 22.26 -8.80
CA SER A 302 -9.60 22.41 -10.26
C SER A 302 -8.48 21.72 -11.04
N ASN A 303 -7.40 21.33 -10.36
CA ASN A 303 -6.21 20.69 -10.92
C ASN A 303 -5.58 19.78 -9.86
N ASN A 304 -4.60 18.95 -10.26
CA ASN A 304 -3.92 18.07 -9.34
C ASN A 304 -3.16 18.87 -8.28
N VAL A 305 -3.43 18.57 -7.01
CA VAL A 305 -2.81 19.15 -5.82
C VAL A 305 -2.44 18.04 -4.83
N SER A 306 -1.61 18.37 -3.85
CA SER A 306 -1.45 17.58 -2.63
C SER A 306 -2.03 18.39 -1.48
N ILE A 307 -2.82 17.73 -0.63
CA ILE A 307 -3.49 18.32 0.53
C ILE A 307 -3.01 17.60 1.79
N ARG A 308 -2.56 18.38 2.78
CA ARG A 308 -2.24 17.88 4.11
C ARG A 308 -3.20 18.45 5.12
N LEU A 309 -3.70 17.60 6.00
CA LEU A 309 -4.39 18.02 7.20
C LEU A 309 -3.34 18.17 8.31
N ILE A 310 -3.31 19.36 8.92
CA ILE A 310 -2.36 19.72 9.97
C ILE A 310 -3.14 20.06 11.23
N SER A 311 -2.70 19.50 12.36
CA SER A 311 -3.20 19.82 13.69
C SER A 311 -2.02 19.74 14.67
N PRO A 312 -2.09 20.34 15.86
CA PRO A 312 -1.04 20.16 16.86
C PRO A 312 -0.76 18.67 17.14
N GLY A 313 0.47 18.22 16.89
CA GLY A 313 0.88 16.81 16.99
C GLY A 313 0.46 15.88 15.84
N LEU A 314 -0.17 16.38 14.77
CA LEU A 314 -0.61 15.59 13.61
C LEU A 314 -0.24 16.27 12.28
N ILE A 315 0.32 15.48 11.37
CA ILE A 315 0.39 15.81 9.95
C ILE A 315 -0.08 14.60 9.13
N LEU A 316 -1.20 14.76 8.43
CA LEU A 316 -1.81 13.71 7.63
C LEU A 316 -1.78 14.11 6.16
N GLU A 317 -1.07 13.36 5.33
CA GLU A 317 -1.22 13.45 3.87
C GLU A 317 -2.55 12.83 3.46
N LEU A 318 -3.42 13.58 2.79
CA LEU A 318 -4.69 13.05 2.30
C LEU A 318 -4.45 12.25 1.02
N MET A 319 -4.99 11.03 1.00
CA MET A 319 -5.00 10.17 -0.18
C MET A 319 -6.00 10.73 -1.22
N PRO A 320 -5.56 11.04 -2.45
CA PRO A 320 -6.49 11.38 -3.53
C PRO A 320 -7.32 10.15 -3.93
N GLU A 321 -8.52 10.38 -4.44
CA GLU A 321 -9.41 9.32 -4.93
C GLU A 321 -8.75 8.43 -6.01
N THR A 322 -7.85 8.99 -6.81
CA THR A 322 -7.09 8.23 -7.83
C THR A 322 -6.13 7.20 -7.25
N MET A 323 -5.84 7.27 -5.95
CA MET A 323 -5.05 6.26 -5.22
C MET A 323 -5.91 5.26 -4.45
N PHE A 324 -7.24 5.34 -4.55
CA PHE A 324 -8.11 4.31 -3.98
C PHE A 324 -7.83 2.97 -4.68
N ALA A 325 -7.89 1.90 -3.91
CA ALA A 325 -7.49 0.57 -4.32
C ALA A 325 -8.51 -0.47 -3.88
N ALA A 326 -8.43 -1.67 -4.44
CA ALA A 326 -9.32 -2.75 -4.05
C ALA A 326 -8.91 -3.44 -2.76
N CYS A 327 -7.63 -3.35 -2.37
CA CYS A 327 -7.09 -4.06 -1.23
C CYS A 327 -6.01 -3.29 -0.46
N TYR A 328 -6.14 -3.36 0.87
CA TYR A 328 -5.28 -2.70 1.84
C TYR A 328 -4.80 -3.67 2.93
N LEU A 329 -3.57 -3.47 3.39
CA LEU A 329 -3.05 -4.07 4.62
C LEU A 329 -3.03 -3.02 5.73
N LEU A 330 -3.52 -3.40 6.90
CA LEU A 330 -3.43 -2.61 8.12
C LEU A 330 -2.57 -3.35 9.12
N GLN A 331 -1.68 -2.62 9.79
CA GLN A 331 -0.87 -3.13 10.89
C GLN A 331 -1.00 -2.17 12.07
N ILE A 332 -1.81 -2.58 13.05
CA ILE A 332 -2.11 -1.80 14.25
C ILE A 332 -1.44 -2.48 15.44
N ASN A 333 -0.60 -1.73 16.16
CA ASN A 333 0.18 -2.24 17.28
C ASN A 333 -0.53 -2.03 18.63
N SER A 334 -1.48 -1.11 18.69
CA SER A 334 -2.30 -0.79 19.87
C SER A 334 -3.62 -1.57 19.89
N THR A 335 -4.23 -1.63 21.08
CA THR A 335 -5.57 -2.19 21.27
C THR A 335 -6.69 -1.20 20.93
N GLU A 336 -6.35 0.08 20.70
CA GLU A 336 -7.29 1.17 20.44
C GLU A 336 -7.15 1.73 19.00
N GLY A 337 -6.79 0.86 18.05
CA GLY A 337 -6.70 1.25 16.65
C GLY A 337 -8.06 1.35 15.97
N GLU A 338 -8.07 2.12 14.88
CA GLU A 338 -9.27 2.41 14.11
C GLU A 338 -8.95 2.35 12.61
N ALA A 339 -9.71 1.54 11.86
CA ALA A 339 -9.73 1.58 10.42
C ALA A 339 -10.81 2.55 9.95
N PHE A 340 -10.42 3.62 9.27
CA PHE A 340 -11.35 4.52 8.61
C PHE A 340 -11.47 4.13 7.13
N ILE A 341 -12.66 3.70 6.72
CA ILE A 341 -12.91 3.08 5.42
C ILE A 341 -13.87 3.97 4.63
N ILE A 342 -13.56 4.17 3.36
CA ILE A 342 -14.32 4.98 2.39
C ILE A 342 -14.70 4.05 1.25
N ALA A 343 -15.98 3.93 0.96
CA ALA A 343 -16.48 3.15 -0.17
C ALA A 343 -17.59 3.90 -0.90
N GLU A 344 -17.79 3.59 -2.18
CA GLU A 344 -18.94 4.14 -2.90
C GLU A 344 -20.23 3.77 -2.18
N THR A 345 -21.13 4.73 -2.04
CA THR A 345 -22.38 4.57 -1.28
C THR A 345 -23.20 3.41 -1.81
N ALA A 346 -23.13 3.11 -3.11
CA ALA A 346 -23.87 2.03 -3.75
C ALA A 346 -23.32 0.62 -3.45
N SER A 347 -22.03 0.48 -3.15
CA SER A 347 -21.37 -0.82 -2.93
C SER A 347 -20.77 -0.98 -1.53
N ARG A 348 -20.96 -0.01 -0.63
CA ARG A 348 -20.43 -0.02 0.75
C ARG A 348 -20.71 -1.29 1.57
N GLY A 349 -21.77 -2.03 1.23
CA GLY A 349 -22.15 -3.27 1.89
C GLY A 349 -21.22 -4.46 1.56
N ASP A 350 -20.37 -4.36 0.54
CA ASP A 350 -19.52 -5.46 0.07
C ASP A 350 -18.07 -5.34 0.54
N VAL A 351 -17.77 -4.45 1.49
CA VAL A 351 -16.42 -4.34 2.06
C VAL A 351 -16.17 -5.50 3.02
N HIS A 352 -15.02 -6.15 2.88
CA HIS A 352 -14.58 -7.26 3.71
C HIS A 352 -13.36 -6.87 4.54
N ILE A 353 -13.30 -7.37 5.77
CA ILE A 353 -12.09 -7.42 6.60
C ILE A 353 -11.72 -8.89 6.70
N ASP A 354 -10.55 -9.24 6.18
CA ASP A 354 -10.10 -10.61 5.98
C ASP A 354 -11.12 -11.42 5.16
N GLY A 355 -11.81 -12.39 5.77
CA GLY A 355 -12.88 -13.16 5.13
C GLY A 355 -14.29 -12.65 5.41
N ASP A 356 -14.45 -11.71 6.33
CA ASP A 356 -15.74 -11.35 6.92
C ASP A 356 -16.27 -10.02 6.36
N LEU A 357 -17.57 -9.99 6.06
CA LEU A 357 -18.26 -8.78 5.63
C LEU A 357 -18.38 -7.79 6.79
N ILE A 358 -18.14 -6.50 6.54
CA ILE A 358 -18.34 -5.46 7.56
C ILE A 358 -19.84 -5.33 7.86
N SER A 359 -20.26 -5.89 8.99
CA SER A 359 -21.58 -5.67 9.55
C SER A 359 -21.59 -4.35 10.34
N SER A 360 -21.63 -3.22 9.64
CA SER A 360 -21.82 -1.93 10.30
C SER A 360 -23.04 -1.21 9.73
N THR A 361 -23.98 -0.89 10.61
CA THR A 361 -25.06 0.06 10.33
C THR A 361 -24.58 1.51 10.37
N ASP A 362 -23.30 1.75 10.72
CA ASP A 362 -22.74 3.07 11.04
C ASP A 362 -22.13 3.78 9.82
N TRP A 363 -22.29 3.23 8.63
CA TRP A 363 -21.93 3.93 7.39
C TRP A 363 -22.65 5.28 7.30
N LYS A 364 -21.87 6.36 7.22
CA LYS A 364 -22.36 7.72 7.04
C LYS A 364 -22.08 8.19 5.62
N THR A 365 -23.09 8.73 4.96
CA THR A 365 -22.91 9.36 3.64
C THR A 365 -22.08 10.62 3.77
N ILE A 366 -21.20 10.86 2.80
CA ILE A 366 -20.32 12.03 2.79
C ILE A 366 -20.94 13.08 1.87
N THR A 367 -21.36 14.19 2.47
CA THR A 367 -22.04 15.29 1.77
C THR A 367 -21.24 15.76 0.56
N SER A 368 -21.94 16.00 -0.56
CA SER A 368 -21.35 16.44 -1.83
C SER A 368 -20.41 15.43 -2.51
N SER A 369 -20.53 14.14 -2.18
CA SER A 369 -19.81 13.06 -2.86
C SER A 369 -20.73 11.84 -3.09
N ASN A 370 -20.26 10.86 -3.87
CA ASN A 370 -20.87 9.53 -4.00
C ASN A 370 -20.38 8.55 -2.92
N TYR A 371 -19.54 8.98 -1.99
CA TYR A 371 -18.92 8.11 -0.99
C TYR A 371 -19.68 8.06 0.33
N SER A 372 -19.52 6.94 1.02
CA SER A 372 -19.85 6.78 2.43
C SER A 372 -18.58 6.40 3.18
N SER A 373 -18.53 6.67 4.47
CA SER A 373 -17.43 6.25 5.34
C SER A 373 -17.92 5.57 6.60
N VAL A 374 -17.08 4.70 7.15
CA VAL A 374 -17.27 4.05 8.44
C VAL A 374 -15.93 4.00 9.17
N SER A 375 -15.98 4.00 10.51
CA SER A 375 -14.80 3.81 11.35
C SER A 375 -15.00 2.53 12.17
N VAL A 376 -14.05 1.60 12.05
CA VAL A 376 -14.14 0.27 12.66
C VAL A 376 -12.98 0.11 13.65
N PRO A 377 -13.25 -0.13 14.95
CA PRO A 377 -12.21 -0.48 15.90
C PRO A 377 -11.52 -1.78 15.47
N ILE A 378 -10.19 -1.78 15.43
CA ILE A 378 -9.41 -2.93 14.95
C ILE A 378 -8.03 -2.96 15.61
N SER A 379 -7.46 -4.15 15.76
CA SER A 379 -6.14 -4.35 16.40
C SER A 379 -5.41 -5.50 15.72
N GLY A 380 -4.09 -5.43 15.58
CA GLY A 380 -3.30 -6.46 14.90
C GLY A 380 -3.20 -6.22 13.39
N THR A 381 -2.97 -7.29 12.63
CA THR A 381 -2.77 -7.22 11.18
C THR A 381 -3.96 -7.79 10.43
N HIS A 382 -4.53 -7.00 9.52
CA HIS A 382 -5.74 -7.33 8.77
C HIS A 382 -5.66 -6.86 7.33
N VAL A 383 -6.39 -7.54 6.45
CA VAL A 383 -6.53 -7.20 5.03
C VAL A 383 -7.94 -6.70 4.75
N ILE A 384 -8.09 -5.44 4.36
CA ILE A 384 -9.39 -4.86 4.00
C ILE A 384 -9.50 -4.81 2.48
N TRP A 385 -10.59 -5.34 1.92
CA TRP A 385 -10.76 -5.40 0.48
C TRP A 385 -12.22 -5.28 0.02
N HIS A 386 -12.39 -5.02 -1.28
CA HIS A 386 -13.70 -4.91 -1.92
C HIS A 386 -13.72 -5.71 -3.24
N PRO A 387 -14.79 -6.49 -3.54
CA PRO A 387 -14.81 -7.42 -4.67
C PRO A 387 -14.97 -6.79 -6.06
N THR A 388 -15.55 -5.59 -6.15
CA THR A 388 -15.92 -4.96 -7.43
C THR A 388 -15.56 -3.48 -7.56
N SER A 389 -15.15 -2.80 -6.48
CA SER A 389 -14.89 -1.35 -6.47
C SER A 389 -13.58 -1.04 -5.75
N ARG A 390 -13.09 0.19 -5.93
CA ARG A 390 -11.93 0.70 -5.20
C ARG A 390 -12.43 1.48 -3.99
N ILE A 391 -11.75 1.29 -2.87
CA ILE A 391 -12.06 1.91 -1.59
C ILE A 391 -10.86 2.75 -1.13
N GLY A 392 -11.07 3.68 -0.21
CA GLY A 392 -10.01 4.37 0.50
C GLY A 392 -9.93 3.86 1.93
N VAL A 393 -8.73 3.55 2.42
CA VAL A 393 -8.55 3.09 3.80
C VAL A 393 -7.44 3.87 4.47
N TYR A 394 -7.74 4.36 5.68
CA TYR A 394 -6.77 4.93 6.60
C TYR A 394 -6.71 4.07 7.87
N MET A 395 -5.53 4.01 8.48
CA MET A 395 -5.31 3.39 9.78
C MET A 395 -4.88 4.47 10.78
N PHE A 396 -5.54 4.50 11.92
CA PHE A 396 -5.22 5.41 13.00
C PHE A 396 -5.04 4.66 14.31
N GLU A 397 -4.08 5.13 15.09
CA GLU A 397 -3.85 4.75 16.48
C GLU A 397 -3.86 6.01 17.34
N ARG A 398 -3.89 5.85 18.67
CA ARG A 398 -3.97 6.99 19.59
C ARG A 398 -2.72 7.08 20.46
N MET A 399 -2.15 8.28 20.53
CA MET A 399 -1.16 8.61 21.57
C MET A 399 -1.85 8.66 22.94
N GLU A 400 -1.09 8.64 24.04
CA GLU A 400 -1.64 8.78 25.40
C GLU A 400 -2.41 10.11 25.59
N SER A 401 -2.00 11.16 24.87
CA SER A 401 -2.70 12.46 24.80
C SER A 401 -4.08 12.39 24.11
N GLY A 402 -4.42 11.25 23.49
CA GLY A 402 -5.66 11.04 22.74
C GLY A 402 -5.61 11.54 21.29
N ILE A 403 -4.50 12.16 20.86
CA ILE A 403 -4.29 12.64 19.49
C ILE A 403 -4.03 11.44 18.57
N PRO A 404 -4.70 11.36 17.41
CA PRO A 404 -4.48 10.27 16.48
C PRO A 404 -3.13 10.39 15.77
N TYR A 405 -2.50 9.26 15.48
CA TYR A 405 -1.37 9.14 14.56
C TYR A 405 -1.60 8.01 13.56
N GLY A 406 -0.80 7.99 12.49
CA GLY A 406 -0.98 7.07 11.36
C GLY A 406 -1.35 7.82 10.08
N GLY A 407 -2.10 7.17 9.20
CA GLY A 407 -2.46 7.76 7.92
C GLY A 407 -3.02 6.75 6.92
N PRO A 408 -2.85 6.98 5.60
CA PRO A 408 -3.26 6.02 4.59
C PRO A 408 -2.75 4.60 4.88
N ALA A 409 -3.62 3.60 4.74
CA ALA A 409 -3.23 2.20 4.88
C ALA A 409 -2.41 1.73 3.67
N VAL A 410 -1.72 0.59 3.81
CA VAL A 410 -0.83 0.06 2.77
C VAL A 410 -1.65 -0.50 1.62
N ILE A 411 -1.49 0.04 0.41
CA ILE A 411 -2.14 -0.49 -0.80
C ILE A 411 -1.43 -1.76 -1.24
N LEU A 412 -2.15 -2.89 -1.27
CA LEU A 412 -1.62 -4.18 -1.74
C LEU A 412 -1.95 -4.43 -3.21
N ASN A 413 -3.20 -4.16 -3.62
CA ASN A 413 -3.66 -4.38 -4.99
C ASN A 413 -4.78 -3.37 -5.34
N GLU A 414 -4.67 -2.76 -6.51
CA GLU A 414 -5.62 -1.79 -7.04
C GLU A 414 -6.85 -2.44 -7.67
N ASP A 415 -6.70 -3.66 -8.18
CA ASP A 415 -7.72 -4.34 -8.99
C ASP A 415 -8.67 -5.17 -8.12
N PRO A 416 -9.98 -4.91 -8.15
CA PRO A 416 -10.96 -5.71 -7.44
C PRO A 416 -11.02 -7.14 -7.96
N ASP A 417 -11.06 -8.10 -7.05
CA ASP A 417 -11.31 -9.50 -7.36
C ASP A 417 -12.42 -10.05 -6.47
N ARG A 418 -13.33 -10.83 -7.08
CA ARG A 418 -14.52 -11.34 -6.39
C ARG A 418 -14.20 -12.33 -5.29
N ASP A 419 -13.05 -12.97 -5.35
CA ASP A 419 -12.68 -14.06 -4.47
C ASP A 419 -11.73 -13.61 -3.34
N GLY A 420 -11.27 -12.35 -3.34
CA GLY A 420 -10.44 -11.81 -2.25
C GLY A 420 -9.45 -10.74 -2.70
N CYS A 421 -8.50 -10.46 -1.81
CA CYS A 421 -7.36 -9.60 -2.14
C CYS A 421 -6.29 -10.37 -2.92
N MET A 422 -6.33 -10.33 -4.25
CA MET A 422 -5.42 -11.14 -5.09
C MET A 422 -3.95 -10.73 -4.93
N ALA A 423 -3.09 -11.71 -4.61
CA ALA A 423 -1.64 -11.56 -4.52
C ALA A 423 -0.92 -12.10 -5.76
N ASP A 424 -1.28 -13.33 -6.17
CA ASP A 424 -0.77 -13.95 -7.39
C ASP A 424 -1.97 -14.44 -8.22
N PRO A 425 -2.06 -14.08 -9.52
CA PRO A 425 -3.12 -14.59 -10.37
C PRO A 425 -2.95 -16.09 -10.62
N ALA A 426 -4.07 -16.78 -10.89
CA ALA A 426 -4.04 -18.16 -11.34
C ALA A 426 -3.29 -18.27 -12.68
N GLN A 427 -2.49 -19.33 -12.83
CA GLN A 427 -1.72 -19.57 -14.06
C GLN A 427 -1.99 -20.96 -14.60
N TYR A 428 -2.02 -21.07 -15.93
CA TYR A 428 -2.10 -22.33 -16.64
C TYR A 428 -0.87 -22.51 -17.51
N LYS A 429 -0.39 -23.74 -17.62
CA LYS A 429 0.72 -24.13 -18.49
C LYS A 429 0.45 -25.50 -19.11
N THR A 430 1.03 -25.71 -20.28
CA THR A 430 1.10 -27.01 -20.97
C THR A 430 2.49 -27.17 -21.55
N THR A 431 2.77 -28.34 -22.13
CA THR A 431 4.03 -28.63 -22.82
C THR A 431 3.75 -29.22 -24.20
N THR A 432 4.76 -29.24 -25.07
CA THR A 432 4.73 -29.95 -26.35
C THR A 432 4.86 -31.46 -26.17
N ASP A 433 5.50 -31.91 -25.09
CA ASP A 433 5.78 -33.32 -24.84
C ASP A 433 4.51 -34.07 -24.45
N VAL A 434 4.36 -35.28 -25.00
CA VAL A 434 3.26 -36.19 -24.68
C VAL A 434 3.71 -37.21 -23.65
N MET A 435 2.90 -37.43 -22.64
CA MET A 435 3.21 -38.29 -21.51
C MET A 435 1.95 -38.98 -20.99
N THR A 436 2.11 -40.02 -20.21
CA THR A 436 1.00 -40.73 -19.54
C THR A 436 0.39 -39.87 -18.43
N TRP A 437 -0.77 -40.25 -17.91
CA TRP A 437 -1.40 -39.50 -16.81
C TRP A 437 -0.52 -39.42 -15.54
N PRO A 438 0.14 -40.51 -15.09
CA PRO A 438 1.06 -40.42 -13.95
C PRO A 438 2.26 -39.51 -14.21
N GLU A 439 2.89 -39.62 -15.39
CA GLU A 439 4.00 -38.75 -15.78
C GLU A 439 3.57 -37.27 -15.86
N SER A 440 2.34 -37.01 -16.31
CA SER A 440 1.72 -35.67 -16.34
C SER A 440 1.59 -35.05 -14.97
N HIS A 441 1.17 -35.84 -13.98
CA HIS A 441 1.07 -35.42 -12.60
C HIS A 441 2.44 -34.99 -12.06
N ASP A 442 3.45 -35.85 -12.25
CA ASP A 442 4.81 -35.60 -11.75
C ASP A 442 5.44 -34.40 -12.47
N TYR A 443 5.21 -34.26 -13.78
CA TYR A 443 5.63 -33.10 -14.55
C TYR A 443 5.08 -31.79 -13.97
N CYS A 444 3.76 -31.71 -13.74
CA CYS A 444 3.15 -30.49 -13.19
C CYS A 444 3.73 -30.15 -11.81
N ILE A 445 3.93 -31.13 -10.95
CA ILE A 445 4.52 -30.92 -9.61
C ILE A 445 5.97 -30.42 -9.72
N ASN A 446 6.78 -31.03 -10.59
CA ASN A 446 8.18 -30.67 -10.78
C ASN A 446 8.37 -29.23 -11.25
N ILE A 447 7.39 -28.65 -11.95
CA ILE A 447 7.41 -27.23 -12.36
C ILE A 447 6.73 -26.29 -11.36
N THR A 448 6.39 -26.76 -10.14
CA THR A 448 5.65 -26.03 -9.07
C THR A 448 4.20 -25.69 -9.40
N PHE A 449 3.55 -26.53 -10.21
CA PHE A 449 2.13 -26.49 -10.55
C PHE A 449 1.47 -27.78 -10.02
N GLN A 450 0.21 -27.97 -10.37
CA GLN A 450 -0.51 -29.23 -10.19
C GLN A 450 -1.30 -29.51 -11.47
N MET A 451 -1.83 -30.73 -11.63
CA MET A 451 -2.75 -30.98 -12.73
C MET A 451 -4.00 -30.12 -12.58
N SER A 452 -4.53 -29.63 -13.70
CA SER A 452 -5.74 -28.82 -13.72
C SER A 452 -6.95 -29.60 -13.20
N THR A 453 -7.62 -29.06 -12.18
CA THR A 453 -8.81 -29.63 -11.55
C THR A 453 -10.00 -28.67 -11.74
N PRO A 454 -10.64 -28.63 -12.93
CA PRO A 454 -11.76 -27.73 -13.22
C PRO A 454 -13.04 -28.18 -12.48
N SER A 455 -13.05 -28.06 -11.15
CA SER A 455 -14.12 -28.54 -10.25
C SER A 455 -15.37 -27.65 -10.21
N ARG A 456 -15.45 -26.62 -11.06
CA ARG A 456 -16.61 -25.73 -11.22
C ARG A 456 -16.64 -25.12 -12.62
N ALA A 457 -17.79 -24.63 -13.05
CA ALA A 457 -17.98 -24.03 -14.37
C ALA A 457 -17.00 -22.87 -14.69
N ARG A 458 -16.68 -22.02 -13.69
CA ARG A 458 -15.69 -20.94 -13.85
C ARG A 458 -14.28 -21.49 -14.13
N ALA A 459 -13.83 -22.48 -13.35
CA ALA A 459 -12.51 -23.09 -13.52
C ALA A 459 -12.40 -23.83 -14.86
N GLN A 460 -13.47 -24.50 -15.30
CA GLN A 460 -13.57 -25.06 -16.65
C GLN A 460 -13.36 -23.96 -17.70
N LYS A 461 -14.10 -22.84 -17.61
CA LYS A 461 -13.99 -21.73 -18.56
C LYS A 461 -12.59 -21.11 -18.60
N GLU A 462 -11.96 -20.90 -17.44
CA GLU A 462 -10.59 -20.36 -17.34
C GLU A 462 -9.57 -21.28 -18.02
N MET A 463 -9.62 -22.58 -17.72
CA MET A 463 -8.77 -23.59 -18.34
C MET A 463 -8.95 -23.63 -19.86
N THR A 464 -10.20 -23.58 -20.35
CA THR A 464 -10.48 -23.67 -21.78
C THR A 464 -10.10 -22.41 -22.54
N ASN A 465 -10.26 -21.23 -21.93
CA ASN A 465 -9.77 -19.98 -22.50
C ASN A 465 -8.23 -20.01 -22.68
N PHE A 466 -7.52 -20.59 -21.70
CA PHE A 466 -6.08 -20.82 -21.83
C PHE A 466 -5.77 -21.75 -23.02
N LEU A 467 -6.42 -22.91 -23.12
CA LEU A 467 -6.18 -23.86 -24.21
C LEU A 467 -6.49 -23.27 -25.59
N GLN A 468 -7.56 -22.48 -25.70
CA GLN A 468 -7.90 -21.76 -26.94
C GLN A 468 -6.83 -20.75 -27.33
N LYS A 469 -6.30 -20.00 -26.36
CA LYS A 469 -5.27 -18.97 -26.58
C LYS A 469 -3.91 -19.59 -26.90
N ASP A 470 -3.57 -20.70 -26.28
CA ASP A 470 -2.35 -21.46 -26.55
C ASP A 470 -2.34 -22.02 -27.99
N GLY A 471 -3.53 -22.26 -28.56
CA GLY A 471 -3.71 -22.59 -29.97
C GLY A 471 -3.25 -24.00 -30.33
N VAL A 472 -2.92 -24.83 -29.34
CA VAL A 472 -2.49 -26.21 -29.53
C VAL A 472 -3.72 -27.11 -29.66
N PRO A 473 -3.94 -27.75 -30.82
CA PRO A 473 -5.01 -28.72 -30.97
C PRO A 473 -4.61 -30.05 -30.30
N GLY A 474 -5.58 -30.74 -29.69
CA GLY A 474 -5.36 -32.10 -29.19
C GLY A 474 -6.14 -32.44 -27.93
N TYR A 475 -5.74 -33.57 -27.33
CA TYR A 475 -6.21 -34.04 -26.05
C TYR A 475 -5.23 -33.66 -24.96
N PHE A 476 -5.75 -33.22 -23.83
CA PHE A 476 -4.93 -32.82 -22.69
C PHE A 476 -5.36 -33.51 -21.41
N TRP A 477 -4.40 -33.98 -20.62
CA TRP A 477 -4.66 -34.57 -19.32
C TRP A 477 -5.15 -33.53 -18.31
N ILE A 478 -6.21 -33.87 -17.57
CA ILE A 478 -6.69 -33.14 -16.40
C ILE A 478 -6.57 -34.03 -15.16
N GLY A 479 -6.61 -33.43 -13.97
CA GLY A 479 -6.37 -34.12 -12.69
C GLY A 479 -7.46 -35.09 -12.26
N LEU A 480 -8.45 -35.41 -13.09
CA LEU A 480 -9.55 -36.32 -12.76
C LEU A 480 -9.15 -37.78 -13.01
N ARG A 481 -9.28 -38.61 -11.97
CA ARG A 481 -8.94 -40.03 -12.01
C ARG A 481 -9.97 -40.87 -11.27
N ARG A 482 -10.11 -42.13 -11.67
CA ARG A 482 -11.01 -43.10 -11.06
C ARG A 482 -10.24 -43.98 -10.06
N SER A 483 -10.82 -44.19 -8.87
CA SER A 483 -10.29 -45.07 -7.83
C SER A 483 -10.29 -46.53 -8.30
N LEU A 484 -9.20 -47.25 -8.05
CA LEU A 484 -9.12 -48.68 -8.36
C LEU A 484 -9.97 -49.55 -7.40
N LEU A 485 -10.28 -49.02 -6.21
CA LEU A 485 -11.02 -49.75 -5.18
C LEU A 485 -12.53 -49.47 -5.26
N THR A 486 -12.92 -48.20 -5.32
CA THR A 486 -14.33 -47.79 -5.27
C THR A 486 -14.93 -47.56 -6.65
N LEU A 487 -14.10 -47.45 -7.70
CA LEU A 487 -14.49 -47.06 -9.06
C LEU A 487 -15.11 -45.65 -9.17
N GLU A 488 -15.05 -44.86 -8.10
CA GLU A 488 -15.51 -43.48 -8.08
C GLU A 488 -14.44 -42.53 -8.62
N TRP A 489 -14.87 -41.41 -9.20
CA TRP A 489 -13.98 -40.36 -9.67
C TRP A 489 -13.52 -39.47 -8.51
N TYR A 490 -12.27 -39.03 -8.55
CA TYR A 490 -11.68 -38.10 -7.61
C TYR A 490 -10.72 -37.16 -8.34
N TRP A 491 -10.55 -35.95 -7.80
CA TRP A 491 -9.54 -35.01 -8.27
C TRP A 491 -8.20 -35.28 -7.58
N LYS A 492 -7.14 -35.46 -8.37
CA LYS A 492 -5.77 -35.41 -7.87
C LYS A 492 -5.31 -33.95 -7.85
N ASN A 493 -5.24 -33.37 -6.66
CA ASN A 493 -4.91 -31.96 -6.44
C ASN A 493 -3.54 -31.85 -5.78
N GLY A 494 -2.49 -31.71 -6.60
CA GLY A 494 -1.11 -31.88 -6.14
C GLY A 494 -0.93 -33.29 -5.57
N ASN A 495 -0.31 -33.41 -4.40
CA ASN A 495 -0.13 -34.70 -3.74
C ASN A 495 -1.41 -35.24 -3.08
N ASP A 496 -2.42 -34.39 -2.87
CA ASP A 496 -3.67 -34.75 -2.19
C ASP A 496 -4.71 -35.31 -3.16
N SER A 497 -5.83 -35.79 -2.61
CA SER A 497 -6.96 -36.32 -3.39
C SER A 497 -8.27 -35.82 -2.82
N GLU A 498 -9.10 -35.23 -3.67
CA GLU A 498 -10.43 -34.74 -3.35
C GLU A 498 -11.47 -35.68 -3.96
N TYR A 499 -12.16 -36.42 -3.10
CA TYR A 499 -13.13 -37.45 -3.50
C TYR A 499 -14.54 -36.88 -3.78
N SER A 500 -14.75 -35.59 -3.53
CA SER A 500 -16.01 -34.89 -3.82
C SER A 500 -16.00 -34.30 -5.24
N VAL A 501 -16.56 -35.02 -6.22
CA VAL A 501 -16.68 -34.54 -7.60
C VAL A 501 -18.11 -34.05 -7.88
N ASN A 502 -18.37 -32.77 -7.57
CA ASN A 502 -19.72 -32.17 -7.67
C ASN A 502 -20.03 -31.52 -9.02
N TYR A 503 -19.00 -31.27 -9.83
CA TYR A 503 -19.15 -30.68 -11.16
C TYR A 503 -18.50 -31.60 -12.19
N THR A 504 -19.21 -31.84 -13.29
CA THR A 504 -18.68 -32.60 -14.42
C THR A 504 -19.02 -31.95 -15.74
N ASN A 505 -18.11 -32.02 -16.71
CA ASN A 505 -18.33 -31.54 -18.07
C ASN A 505 -17.99 -32.63 -19.11
N TRP A 506 -18.54 -33.83 -18.91
CA TRP A 506 -18.31 -34.98 -19.79
C TRP A 506 -18.88 -34.76 -21.19
N ALA A 507 -18.13 -35.22 -22.19
CA ALA A 507 -18.60 -35.33 -23.55
C ALA A 507 -19.70 -36.40 -23.65
N VAL A 508 -20.53 -36.31 -24.69
CA VAL A 508 -21.56 -37.31 -24.98
C VAL A 508 -20.92 -38.70 -25.06
N GLY A 509 -21.47 -39.66 -24.30
CA GLY A 509 -20.96 -41.04 -24.25
C GLY A 509 -19.85 -41.30 -23.22
N HIS A 510 -19.41 -40.28 -22.47
CA HIS A 510 -18.45 -40.43 -21.38
C HIS A 510 -19.12 -40.18 -20.00
N PRO A 511 -18.56 -40.73 -18.91
CA PRO A 511 -17.38 -41.60 -18.86
C PRO A 511 -17.67 -43.04 -19.30
N GLU A 512 -16.68 -43.69 -19.92
CA GLU A 512 -16.72 -45.09 -20.31
C GLU A 512 -16.68 -46.04 -19.11
N ASN A 513 -16.90 -47.33 -19.40
CA ASN A 513 -16.78 -48.42 -18.45
C ASN A 513 -15.42 -48.36 -17.71
N PRO A 514 -15.39 -48.52 -16.37
CA PRO A 514 -14.16 -48.52 -15.58
C PRO A 514 -13.05 -49.47 -16.05
N ARG A 515 -13.39 -50.56 -16.75
CA ARG A 515 -12.42 -51.50 -17.32
C ARG A 515 -11.62 -50.90 -18.49
N ASN A 516 -12.15 -49.89 -19.16
CA ASN A 516 -11.54 -49.30 -20.35
C ASN A 516 -10.81 -47.99 -20.05
N ALA A 517 -11.36 -47.18 -19.13
CA ALA A 517 -10.86 -45.84 -18.87
C ALA A 517 -10.95 -45.46 -17.38
N LEU A 518 -9.79 -45.05 -16.85
CA LEU A 518 -9.61 -44.67 -15.44
C LEU A 518 -9.11 -43.23 -15.26
N CYS A 519 -8.78 -42.53 -16.34
CA CYS A 519 -8.28 -41.16 -16.30
C CYS A 519 -9.13 -40.28 -17.23
N ALA A 520 -9.14 -38.97 -17.01
CA ALA A 520 -9.87 -38.04 -17.87
C ALA A 520 -8.93 -37.09 -18.62
N SER A 521 -9.28 -36.83 -19.87
CA SER A 521 -8.68 -35.78 -20.69
C SER A 521 -9.73 -34.75 -21.08
N VAL A 522 -9.28 -33.55 -21.45
CA VAL A 522 -10.10 -32.50 -22.06
C VAL A 522 -9.66 -32.33 -23.51
N SER A 523 -10.63 -32.13 -24.40
CA SER A 523 -10.37 -31.85 -25.82
C SER A 523 -11.44 -30.94 -26.38
N GLN A 524 -11.08 -30.18 -27.41
CA GLN A 524 -12.02 -29.39 -28.18
C GLN A 524 -12.78 -30.28 -29.18
N ASP A 525 -14.09 -30.13 -29.27
CA ASP A 525 -14.92 -30.78 -30.28
C ASP A 525 -15.08 -29.92 -31.55
N ALA A 526 -15.86 -30.42 -32.52
CA ALA A 526 -16.10 -29.74 -33.79
C ALA A 526 -16.83 -28.40 -33.66
N ASN A 527 -17.57 -28.20 -32.57
CA ASN A 527 -18.29 -26.97 -32.26
C ASN A 527 -17.42 -25.97 -31.48
N LYS A 528 -16.13 -26.27 -31.30
CA LYS A 528 -15.16 -25.51 -30.52
C LYS A 528 -15.39 -25.55 -29.01
N ASP A 529 -16.26 -26.44 -28.53
CA ASP A 529 -16.53 -26.62 -27.11
C ASP A 529 -15.56 -27.64 -26.50
N PHE A 530 -15.11 -27.35 -25.29
CA PHE A 530 -14.17 -28.21 -24.57
C PHE A 530 -14.94 -29.07 -23.57
N SER A 531 -14.90 -30.38 -23.77
CA SER A 531 -15.55 -31.38 -22.92
C SER A 531 -14.56 -32.47 -22.50
N TRP A 532 -14.91 -33.21 -21.46
CA TRP A 532 -14.05 -34.23 -20.87
C TRP A 532 -14.32 -35.60 -21.48
N LYS A 533 -13.27 -36.39 -21.71
CA LYS A 533 -13.36 -37.79 -22.14
C LYS A 533 -12.61 -38.68 -21.17
N SER A 534 -13.20 -39.80 -20.82
CA SER A 534 -12.49 -40.85 -20.07
C SER A 534 -11.60 -41.63 -21.03
N VAL A 535 -10.34 -41.83 -20.68
CA VAL A 535 -9.34 -42.50 -21.52
C VAL A 535 -8.43 -43.42 -20.68
N PRO A 536 -7.75 -44.42 -21.29
CA PRO A 536 -6.76 -45.23 -20.60
C PRO A 536 -5.60 -44.36 -20.11
N CYS A 537 -5.24 -44.47 -18.83
CA CYS A 537 -4.21 -43.63 -18.18
C CYS A 537 -2.81 -43.73 -18.83
N CYS A 538 -2.53 -44.84 -19.53
CA CYS A 538 -1.27 -45.07 -20.24
C CYS A 538 -1.20 -44.38 -21.62
N THR A 539 -2.25 -43.68 -22.05
CA THR A 539 -2.24 -42.93 -23.31
C THR A 539 -1.28 -41.75 -23.20
N LYS A 540 -0.54 -41.45 -24.27
CA LYS A 540 0.38 -40.30 -24.28
C LYS A 540 -0.35 -39.05 -24.77
N MET A 541 -0.50 -38.07 -23.88
CA MET A 541 -1.14 -36.77 -24.14
C MET A 541 -0.41 -35.66 -23.38
N ARG A 542 -0.71 -34.41 -23.68
CA ARG A 542 -0.08 -33.26 -23.00
C ARG A 542 -0.81 -32.96 -21.69
N PRO A 543 -0.15 -32.59 -20.60
CA PRO A 543 -0.83 -32.15 -19.39
C PRO A 543 -1.37 -30.72 -19.50
N VAL A 544 -2.52 -30.45 -18.85
CA VAL A 544 -2.83 -29.09 -18.43
C VAL A 544 -2.43 -28.94 -16.97
N CYS A 545 -1.42 -28.13 -16.71
CA CYS A 545 -1.01 -27.77 -15.37
C CYS A 545 -1.65 -26.45 -14.96
N ASN A 546 -2.10 -26.32 -13.71
CA ASN A 546 -2.52 -25.06 -13.14
C ASN A 546 -1.80 -24.75 -11.83
N LYS A 547 -1.67 -23.46 -11.54
CA LYS A 547 -1.28 -22.92 -10.25
C LYS A 547 -2.43 -22.04 -9.80
N LYS A 548 -2.98 -22.36 -8.62
CA LYS A 548 -4.10 -21.61 -8.04
C LYS A 548 -3.68 -20.17 -7.76
N ALA A 549 -4.64 -19.25 -7.86
CA ALA A 549 -4.46 -17.89 -7.38
C ALA A 549 -4.12 -17.91 -5.88
N LYS A 550 -3.36 -16.93 -5.43
CA LYS A 550 -3.10 -16.70 -4.01
C LYS A 550 -3.69 -15.37 -3.62
N TYR A 551 -4.22 -15.29 -2.41
CA TYR A 551 -4.83 -14.09 -1.86
C TYR A 551 -4.12 -13.68 -0.58
N PHE A 552 -3.93 -12.38 -0.38
CA PHE A 552 -3.37 -11.84 0.86
C PHE A 552 -4.32 -12.03 2.04
N SER A 553 -5.64 -12.05 1.79
CA SER A 553 -6.68 -12.34 2.78
C SER A 553 -6.59 -13.75 3.37
N ASP A 554 -5.92 -14.68 2.67
CA ASP A 554 -5.76 -16.06 3.13
C ASP A 554 -4.46 -16.28 3.93
N LEU A 555 -3.60 -15.26 4.01
CA LEU A 555 -2.35 -15.35 4.76
C LEU A 555 -2.63 -15.28 6.26
N THR A 556 -2.02 -16.18 7.02
CA THR A 556 -1.92 -16.04 8.47
C THR A 556 -0.76 -15.11 8.79
N PHE A 557 -1.05 -14.00 9.46
CA PHE A 557 -0.01 -13.08 9.93
C PHE A 557 0.44 -13.45 11.33
N ASP A 558 1.74 -13.64 11.52
CA ASP A 558 2.31 -13.87 12.84
C ASP A 558 2.29 -12.56 13.63
N THR A 559 1.43 -12.48 14.65
CA THR A 559 1.35 -11.33 15.56
C THR A 559 2.50 -11.28 16.57
N LEU A 560 3.32 -12.33 16.63
CA LEU A 560 4.53 -12.37 17.44
C LEU A 560 5.64 -11.57 16.74
N TYR A 561 5.79 -10.32 17.15
CA TYR A 561 6.90 -9.48 16.69
C TYR A 561 8.21 -10.07 17.20
N ASP A 562 8.92 -10.74 16.30
CA ASP A 562 10.29 -11.12 16.56
C ASP A 562 11.16 -9.87 16.45
N HIS A 563 11.75 -9.49 17.58
CA HIS A 563 12.50 -8.24 17.73
C HIS A 563 13.97 -8.46 17.44
N PHE A 564 14.51 -7.65 16.54
CA PHE A 564 15.93 -7.61 16.27
C PHE A 564 16.50 -6.25 16.64
N TYR A 565 17.63 -6.23 17.34
CA TYR A 565 18.37 -5.02 17.64
C TYR A 565 19.62 -4.99 16.77
N ILE A 566 19.77 -3.91 15.98
CA ILE A 566 21.00 -3.70 15.22
C ILE A 566 22.15 -3.52 16.22
N ILE A 567 23.15 -4.41 16.12
CA ILE A 567 24.37 -4.35 16.94
C ILE A 567 25.34 -3.35 16.26
N ASN A 568 25.98 -2.52 17.08
CA ASN A 568 26.97 -1.51 16.66
C ASN A 568 28.10 -2.06 15.78
#